data_AF-A0A7M3X2K5-F1
#
_entry.id   AF-A0A7M3X2K5-F1
#
_cell.length_a   1.000
_cell.length_b   1.000
_cell.length_c   1.000
_cell.angle_alpha   90.00
_cell.angle_beta   90.00
_cell.angle_gamma   90.00
#
_symmetry.space_group_name_H-M   'P 1'
#
loop_
_entity.id
_entity.type
_entity.pdbx_description
1 polymer ?
#
loop_
_entity_poly.entity_id
_entity_poly.type
_entity_poly.pdbx_seq_one_letter_code
_entity_poly.pdbx_strand_id
1 'polypeptide(L)'
;RALSVEALLLAGLALAGWPFLVAYLAQAAVAIYLLEFVNYLQHHGLRRGDDERPNATHAWESRHRLSRWTLMELPLHPSHHLKASTPYQRLEVRDEAPQLPLGYYGMFWVALIPPLFGRLLRKQAKIAGLPA
;
A
#
# COMPACT_ATOMS: atom_id res chain seq x y z
N ARG A 1 9.36 -25.80 6.00
CA ARG A 1 10.43 -25.07 6.73
C ARG A 1 9.88 -23.81 7.37
N ALA A 2 9.35 -22.84 6.61
CA ALA A 2 8.72 -21.63 7.16
C ALA A 2 7.57 -21.91 8.15
N LEU A 3 6.60 -22.74 7.74
CA LEU A 3 5.47 -23.12 8.62
C LEU A 3 5.90 -23.81 9.92
N SER A 4 7.02 -24.56 9.87
CA SER A 4 7.57 -25.23 11.05
C SER A 4 8.18 -24.24 12.04
N VAL A 5 8.88 -23.21 11.53
CA VAL A 5 9.44 -22.12 12.36
C VAL A 5 8.31 -21.29 12.98
N GLU A 6 7.27 -21.00 12.21
CA GLU A 6 6.11 -20.26 12.69
C GLU A 6 5.34 -21.04 13.77
N ALA A 7 5.09 -22.34 13.54
CA ALA A 7 4.46 -23.20 14.53
C ALA A 7 5.27 -23.28 15.84
N LEU A 8 6.61 -23.37 15.75
CA LEU A 8 7.50 -23.36 16.92
C LEU A 8 7.48 -22.02 17.66
N LEU A 9 7.44 -20.90 16.94
CA LEU A 9 7.31 -19.57 17.55
C LEU A 9 5.98 -19.44 18.30
N LEU A 10 4.86 -19.81 17.67
CA LEU A 10 3.54 -19.74 18.30
C LEU A 10 3.46 -20.64 19.53
N ALA A 11 4.00 -21.87 19.46
CA ALA A 11 4.07 -22.77 20.60
C ALA A 11 4.95 -22.19 21.73
N GLY A 12 6.12 -21.63 21.39
CA GLY A 12 7.00 -20.98 22.37
C GLY A 12 6.35 -19.79 23.07
N LEU A 13 5.61 -18.95 22.34
CA LEU A 13 4.86 -17.82 22.91
C LEU A 13 3.71 -18.31 23.80
N ALA A 14 2.99 -19.36 23.39
CA ALA A 14 1.94 -19.96 24.22
C ALA A 14 2.48 -20.52 25.54
N LEU A 15 3.65 -21.18 25.49
CA LEU A 15 4.34 -21.70 26.68
C LEU A 15 4.89 -20.59 27.58
N ALA A 16 5.37 -19.48 27.01
CA ALA A 16 5.81 -18.30 27.77
C ALA A 16 4.62 -17.58 28.45
N GLY A 17 3.41 -17.73 27.91
CA GLY A 17 2.17 -17.25 28.51
C GLY A 17 1.19 -16.72 27.47
N TRP A 18 -0.11 -16.96 27.72
CA TRP A 18 -1.18 -16.55 26.80
C TRP A 18 -1.16 -15.08 26.37
N PRO A 19 -0.84 -14.08 27.23
CA PRO A 19 -0.75 -12.69 26.80
C PRO A 19 0.24 -12.44 25.65
N PHE A 20 1.37 -13.16 25.61
CA PHE A 20 2.37 -13.01 24.54
C PHE A 20 1.84 -13.50 23.20
N LEU A 21 1.16 -14.65 23.20
CA LEU A 21 0.53 -15.19 21.99
C LEU A 21 -0.56 -14.22 21.48
N VAL A 22 -1.44 -13.74 22.36
CA VAL A 22 -2.49 -12.78 21.97
C VAL A 22 -1.90 -11.49 21.43
N ALA A 23 -0.88 -10.94 22.08
CA ALA A 23 -0.21 -9.72 21.60
C ALA A 23 0.42 -9.93 20.22
N TYR A 24 1.06 -11.07 19.98
CA TYR A 24 1.63 -11.42 18.68
C TYR A 24 0.55 -11.54 17.58
N LEU A 25 -0.53 -12.28 17.86
CA LEU A 25 -1.62 -12.46 16.91
C LEU A 25 -2.33 -11.12 16.60
N ALA A 26 -2.54 -10.28 17.61
CA ALA A 26 -3.11 -8.95 17.44
C ALA A 26 -2.18 -8.06 16.59
N GLN A 27 -0.88 -8.07 16.84
CA GLN A 27 0.10 -7.34 16.04
C GLN A 27 0.10 -7.83 14.59
N ALA A 28 0.07 -9.15 14.36
CA ALA A 28 0.01 -9.74 13.02
C ALA A 28 -1.27 -9.32 12.29
N ALA A 29 -2.43 -9.34 12.96
CA ALA A 29 -3.69 -8.86 12.40
C ALA A 29 -3.61 -7.38 12.00
N VAL A 30 -3.01 -6.52 12.83
CA VAL A 30 -2.77 -5.11 12.50
C VAL A 30 -1.83 -4.97 11.30
N ALA A 31 -0.76 -5.76 11.23
CA ALA A 31 0.17 -5.72 10.10
C ALA A 31 -0.50 -6.14 8.78
N ILE A 32 -1.29 -7.21 8.80
CA ILE A 32 -2.08 -7.66 7.63
C ILE A 32 -3.07 -6.59 7.22
N TYR A 33 -3.81 -6.02 8.18
CA TYR A 33 -4.75 -4.94 7.91
C TYR A 33 -4.06 -3.75 7.25
N LEU A 34 -2.93 -3.28 7.79
CA LEU A 34 -2.20 -2.15 7.22
C LEU A 34 -1.65 -2.45 5.82
N LEU A 35 -1.17 -3.67 5.56
CA LEU A 35 -0.73 -4.11 4.25
C LEU A 35 -1.87 -4.06 3.23
N GLU A 36 -3.01 -4.68 3.56
CA GLU A 36 -4.18 -4.70 2.68
C GLU A 36 -4.80 -3.31 2.50
N PHE A 37 -4.79 -2.49 3.55
CA PHE A 37 -5.26 -1.12 3.50
C PHE A 37 -4.41 -0.25 2.56
N VAL A 38 -3.08 -0.39 2.62
CA VAL A 38 -2.17 0.29 1.70
C VAL A 38 -2.34 -0.22 0.28
N ASN A 39 -2.46 -1.54 0.07
CA ASN A 39 -2.75 -2.12 -1.24
C ASN A 39 -4.05 -1.56 -1.83
N TYR A 40 -5.10 -1.50 -1.02
CA TYR A 40 -6.37 -0.89 -1.40
C TYR A 40 -6.16 0.56 -1.83
N LEU A 41 -5.44 1.35 -1.03
CA LEU A 41 -5.17 2.76 -1.32
C LEU A 41 -4.37 2.95 -2.62
N GLN A 42 -3.37 2.10 -2.85
CA GLN A 42 -2.45 2.14 -3.99
C GLN A 42 -3.05 1.68 -5.31
N HIS A 43 -4.09 0.85 -5.30
CA HIS A 43 -4.66 0.26 -6.52
C HIS A 43 -6.15 0.54 -6.72
N HIS A 44 -6.79 1.30 -5.83
CA HIS A 44 -8.23 1.53 -5.90
C HIS A 44 -8.68 2.13 -7.24
N GLY A 45 -9.65 1.47 -7.88
CA GLY A 45 -10.33 2.01 -9.06
C GLY A 45 -9.49 2.02 -10.35
N LEU A 46 -8.20 1.70 -10.28
CA LEU A 46 -7.35 1.58 -11.46
C LEU A 46 -7.55 0.20 -12.08
N ARG A 47 -7.59 0.16 -13.41
CA ARG A 47 -7.78 -1.06 -14.19
C ARG A 47 -6.65 -1.18 -15.20
N ARG A 48 -6.30 -2.42 -15.48
CA ARG A 48 -5.35 -2.81 -16.53
C ARG A 48 -6.11 -3.68 -17.52
N GLY A 49 -5.93 -3.43 -18.82
CA GLY A 49 -6.47 -4.32 -19.85
C GLY A 49 -5.83 -5.71 -19.79
N ASP A 50 -6.52 -6.73 -20.30
CA ASP A 50 -6.04 -8.13 -20.22
C ASP A 50 -4.67 -8.31 -20.90
N ASP A 51 -4.45 -7.65 -22.04
CA ASP A 51 -3.20 -7.68 -22.80
C ASP A 51 -2.25 -6.50 -22.49
N GLU A 52 -2.60 -5.66 -21.51
CA GLU A 52 -1.83 -4.47 -21.17
C GLU A 52 -0.68 -4.82 -20.22
N ARG A 53 0.55 -4.42 -20.58
CA ARG A 53 1.70 -4.57 -19.69
C ARG A 53 1.55 -3.65 -18.46
N PRO A 54 1.93 -4.11 -17.26
CA PRO A 54 1.94 -3.25 -16.07
C PRO A 54 2.77 -2.01 -16.32
N ASN A 55 2.20 -0.84 -16.04
CA ASN A 55 2.86 0.44 -16.19
C ASN A 55 2.50 1.36 -15.00
N ALA A 56 3.08 2.56 -15.00
CA ALA A 56 2.94 3.47 -13.87
C ALA A 56 1.52 4.03 -13.67
N THR A 57 0.61 3.90 -14.63
CA THR A 57 -0.79 4.30 -14.48
C THR A 57 -1.65 3.29 -13.71
N HIS A 58 -1.12 2.09 -13.42
CA HIS A 58 -1.83 1.03 -12.67
C HIS A 58 -1.64 1.09 -11.16
N ALA A 59 -0.99 2.15 -10.66
CA ALA A 59 -0.79 2.39 -9.25
C ALA A 59 -0.85 3.89 -8.94
N TRP A 60 -1.41 4.23 -7.78
CA TRP A 60 -1.42 5.58 -7.25
C TRP A 60 -0.05 5.94 -6.65
N GLU A 61 0.47 7.11 -7.00
CA GLU A 61 1.70 7.69 -6.45
C GLU A 61 1.38 8.81 -5.44
N SER A 62 2.29 9.07 -4.49
CA SER A 62 2.26 10.35 -3.76
C SER A 62 3.64 10.98 -3.61
N ARG A 63 3.72 12.27 -3.96
CA ARG A 63 4.95 13.07 -3.85
C ARG A 63 5.08 13.86 -2.55
N HIS A 64 4.12 13.72 -1.63
CA HIS A 64 4.11 14.42 -0.35
C HIS A 64 5.32 14.02 0.52
N ARG A 65 6.17 15.01 0.86
CA ARG A 65 7.46 14.80 1.54
C ARG A 65 7.33 13.99 2.84
N LEU A 66 6.34 14.34 3.66
CA LEU A 66 6.11 13.64 4.93
C LEU A 66 5.86 12.16 4.69
N SER A 67 4.91 11.81 3.81
CA SER A 67 4.61 10.42 3.46
C SER A 67 5.81 9.70 2.87
N ARG A 68 6.54 10.34 1.95
CA ARG A 68 7.72 9.72 1.32
C ARG A 68 8.79 9.37 2.34
N TRP A 69 9.14 10.29 3.23
CA TRP A 69 10.26 10.07 4.14
C TRP A 69 9.92 9.07 5.26
N THR A 70 8.75 9.20 5.88
CA THR A 70 8.37 8.33 7.02
C THR A 70 7.98 6.93 6.58
N LEU A 71 7.53 6.76 5.34
CA LEU A 71 7.19 5.47 4.75
C LEU A 71 8.30 4.94 3.82
N MET A 72 9.52 5.48 3.92
CA MET A 72 10.69 4.99 3.18
C MET A 72 10.43 4.85 1.67
N GLU A 73 9.96 5.92 1.03
CA GLU A 73 9.67 6.02 -0.40
C GLU A 73 8.60 5.04 -0.92
N LEU A 74 7.89 4.33 -0.02
CA LEU A 74 6.70 3.53 -0.35
C LEU A 74 5.68 4.25 -1.26
N PRO A 75 5.45 5.58 -1.11
CA PRO A 75 4.51 6.27 -1.99
C PRO A 75 4.92 6.34 -3.46
N LEU A 76 6.19 6.09 -3.81
CA LEU A 76 6.67 5.93 -5.20
C LEU A 76 6.40 4.51 -5.73
N HIS A 77 5.24 3.99 -5.36
CA HIS A 77 4.79 2.62 -5.63
C HIS A 77 4.81 2.24 -7.11
N PRO A 78 4.43 3.11 -8.06
CA PRO A 78 4.55 2.78 -9.48
C PRO A 78 5.99 2.46 -9.90
N SER A 79 6.97 3.22 -9.40
CA SER A 79 8.39 2.93 -9.69
C SER A 79 8.83 1.59 -9.09
N HIS A 80 8.29 1.19 -7.94
CA HIS A 80 8.55 -0.13 -7.38
C HIS A 80 7.95 -1.23 -8.28
N HIS A 81 6.72 -1.09 -8.76
CA HIS A 81 6.11 -2.09 -9.65
C HIS A 81 6.78 -2.21 -11.02
N LEU A 82 7.34 -1.11 -11.53
CA LEU A 82 8.14 -1.15 -12.76
C LEU A 82 9.44 -1.93 -12.59
N LYS A 83 10.07 -1.87 -11.41
CA LYS A 83 11.28 -2.62 -11.08
C LYS A 83 11.38 -2.88 -9.58
N ALA A 84 10.79 -3.98 -9.13
CA ALA A 84 10.66 -4.32 -7.70
C ALA A 84 12.00 -4.54 -6.99
N SER A 85 13.07 -4.86 -7.75
CA SER A 85 14.42 -4.99 -7.22
C SER A 85 15.11 -3.65 -6.93
N THR A 86 14.47 -2.51 -7.22
CA THR A 86 15.03 -1.18 -6.95
C THR A 86 14.91 -0.89 -5.46
N PRO A 87 16.03 -0.62 -4.76
CA PRO A 87 15.98 -0.25 -3.35
C PRO A 87 15.30 1.10 -3.18
N TYR A 88 14.64 1.29 -2.04
CA TYR A 88 13.70 2.41 -1.84
C TYR A 88 14.33 3.79 -2.06
N GLN A 89 15.62 3.98 -1.76
CA GLN A 89 16.34 5.25 -1.93
C GLN A 89 16.55 5.64 -3.40
N ARG A 90 16.39 4.67 -4.32
CA ARG A 90 16.56 4.86 -5.78
C ARG A 90 15.24 4.85 -6.54
N LEU A 91 14.10 4.85 -5.84
CA LEU A 91 12.81 4.98 -6.49
C LEU A 91 12.68 6.39 -7.08
N GLU A 92 12.13 6.45 -8.29
CA GLU A 92 11.96 7.68 -9.06
C GLU A 92 10.48 8.02 -9.16
N VAL A 93 10.18 9.31 -9.31
CA VAL A 93 8.81 9.75 -9.58
C VAL A 93 8.39 9.33 -10.99
N ARG A 94 7.10 9.00 -11.16
CA ARG A 94 6.50 8.70 -12.47
C ARG A 94 5.44 9.75 -12.78
N ASP A 95 5.66 10.57 -13.80
CA ASP A 95 4.77 11.69 -14.16
C ASP A 95 3.45 11.21 -14.77
N GLU A 96 3.46 10.04 -15.37
CA GLU A 96 2.30 9.33 -15.86
C GLU A 96 1.44 8.72 -14.73
N ALA A 97 1.97 8.58 -13.51
CA ALA A 97 1.23 7.96 -12.42
C ALA A 97 0.17 8.90 -11.81
N PRO A 98 -1.06 8.41 -11.58
CA PRO A 98 -2.10 9.20 -10.93
C PRO A 98 -1.72 9.50 -9.46
N GLN A 99 -2.03 10.70 -8.98
CA GLN A 99 -1.55 11.20 -7.68
C GLN A 99 -2.60 11.12 -6.58
N LEU A 100 -2.15 10.72 -5.38
CA LEU A 100 -2.90 10.85 -4.13
C LEU A 100 -2.80 12.29 -3.61
N PRO A 101 -3.92 13.04 -3.56
CA PRO A 101 -3.88 14.49 -3.38
C PRO A 101 -3.45 14.92 -1.97
N LEU A 102 -3.67 14.08 -0.96
CA LEU A 102 -3.42 14.41 0.45
C LEU A 102 -2.30 13.59 1.10
N GLY A 103 -1.48 12.90 0.30
CA GLY A 103 -0.49 11.97 0.85
C GLY A 103 -1.11 10.76 1.52
N TYR A 104 -0.30 9.85 2.03
CA TYR A 104 -0.82 8.63 2.67
C TYR A 104 -1.55 8.93 3.97
N TYR A 105 -1.06 9.89 4.76
CA TYR A 105 -1.67 10.23 6.04
C TYR A 105 -3.04 10.87 5.91
N GLY A 106 -3.24 11.77 4.94
CA GLY A 106 -4.55 12.33 4.66
C GLY A 106 -5.47 11.30 4.00
N MET A 107 -4.95 10.55 3.03
CA MET A 107 -5.74 9.55 2.31
C MET A 107 -6.13 8.34 3.18
N PHE A 108 -5.39 8.03 4.24
CA PHE A 108 -5.75 7.01 5.22
C PHE A 108 -7.14 7.28 5.81
N TRP A 109 -7.36 8.47 6.35
CA TRP A 109 -8.65 8.83 6.94
C TRP A 109 -9.77 8.90 5.89
N VAL A 110 -9.45 9.39 4.69
CA VAL A 110 -10.43 9.48 3.60
C VAL A 110 -10.87 8.09 3.14
N ALA A 111 -9.95 7.12 3.03
CA ALA A 111 -10.23 5.75 2.60
C ALA A 111 -11.16 4.98 3.56
N LEU A 112 -11.24 5.39 4.84
CA LEU A 112 -12.23 4.86 5.79
C LEU A 112 -13.67 5.26 5.46
N ILE A 113 -13.87 6.20 4.53
CA ILE A 113 -15.18 6.63 4.05
C ILE A 113 -15.26 6.33 2.53
N PRO A 114 -15.61 5.09 2.12
CA PRO A 114 -15.49 4.65 0.73
C PRO A 114 -16.19 5.54 -0.31
N PRO A 115 -17.39 6.11 -0.06
CA PRO A 115 -18.02 7.02 -1.02
C PRO A 115 -17.21 8.31 -1.25
N LEU A 116 -16.57 8.84 -0.21
CA LEU A 116 -15.73 10.04 -0.31
C LEU A 116 -14.43 9.71 -1.04
N PHE A 117 -13.77 8.61 -0.64
CA PHE A 117 -12.55 8.12 -1.26
C PHE A 117 -12.72 7.90 -2.76
N GLY A 118 -13.74 7.11 -3.16
CA GLY A 118 -13.99 6.83 -4.57
C GLY A 118 -14.31 8.08 -5.39
N ARG A 119 -15.03 9.07 -4.82
CA ARG A 119 -15.28 10.36 -5.50
C ARG A 119 -13.99 11.14 -5.73
N LEU A 120 -13.11 11.18 -4.73
CA LEU A 120 -11.83 11.89 -4.82
C LEU A 120 -10.89 11.22 -5.82
N LEU A 121 -10.77 9.89 -5.77
CA LEU A 121 -9.91 9.14 -6.70
C LEU A 121 -10.43 9.24 -8.14
N ARG A 122 -11.74 9.10 -8.37
CA ARG A 122 -12.29 9.33 -9.73
C ARG A 122 -12.01 10.73 -10.26
N LYS A 123 -12.02 11.75 -9.40
CA LYS A 123 -11.64 13.12 -9.80
C LYS A 123 -10.16 13.18 -10.20
N GLN A 124 -9.28 12.56 -9.44
CA GLN A 124 -7.84 12.53 -9.75
C GLN A 124 -7.52 11.69 -10.99
N ALA A 125 -8.19 10.56 -11.18
CA ALA A 125 -8.04 9.73 -12.37
C ALA A 125 -8.40 10.53 -13.64
N LYS A 126 -9.50 11.29 -13.61
CA LYS A 126 -9.87 12.20 -14.71
C LYS A 126 -8.82 13.28 -14.98
N ILE A 127 -8.23 13.86 -13.94
CA ILE A 127 -7.14 14.85 -14.08
C ILE A 127 -5.91 14.21 -14.73
N ALA A 128 -5.61 12.96 -14.40
CA ALA A 128 -4.52 12.18 -14.98
C ALA A 128 -4.84 11.59 -16.37
N GLY A 129 -6.03 11.85 -16.93
CA GLY A 129 -6.44 11.32 -18.24
C GLY A 129 -6.75 9.82 -18.25
N LEU A 130 -6.99 9.21 -17.09
CA LEU A 130 -7.28 7.79 -16.96
C LEU A 130 -8.80 7.51 -17.06
N PRO A 131 -9.18 6.33 -17.58
CA PRO A 131 -10.58 5.89 -17.56
C PRO A 131 -11.06 5.77 -16.11
N ALA A 132 -12.20 6.39 -15.80
CA ALA A 132 -12.78 6.51 -14.46
C ALA A 132 -13.91 5.51 -14.18
#